data_AF-A0A3D1R1G0-F1
#
_entry.id   AF-A0A3D1R1G0-F1
#
_cell.length_a   1.000
_cell.length_b   1.000
_cell.length_c   1.000
_cell.angle_alpha   90.00
_cell.angle_beta   90.00
_cell.angle_gamma   90.00
#
_symmetry.space_group_name_H-M   'P 1'
#
loop_
_entity.id
_entity.type
_entity.pdbx_description
1 polymer ?
#
loop_
_entity_poly.entity_id
_entity_poly.type
_entity_poly.pdbx_seq_one_letter_code
_entity_poly.pdbx_strand_id
1 'polypeptide(L)'
;GHSVLVLAEGRLLNLGCATGHPSFVMSSSFTNQTLAQLELHRNAGQYEKKVYTLPKRLDEEVARLHLDKLGAKLTRLTEKQAAYIGVPVEGPYKPEHYRY
;
A
#
# COMPACT_ATOMS: atom_id res chain seq x y z
N GLY A 1 -21.51 -39.82 18.44
CA GLY A 1 -20.47 -38.88 18.89
C GLY A 1 -20.33 -37.78 17.87
N HIS A 2 -19.91 -36.58 18.28
CA HIS A 2 -19.65 -35.45 17.37
C HIS A 2 -18.16 -35.38 17.02
N SER A 3 -17.86 -34.96 15.78
CA SER A 3 -16.49 -34.76 15.29
C SER A 3 -16.32 -33.33 14.77
N VAL A 4 -15.10 -32.79 14.87
CA VAL A 4 -14.74 -31.46 14.36
C VAL A 4 -13.55 -31.58 13.41
N LEU A 5 -13.57 -30.78 12.33
CA LEU A 5 -12.47 -30.63 11.39
C LEU A 5 -11.68 -29.37 11.72
N VAL A 6 -10.41 -29.53 12.06
CA VAL A 6 -9.47 -28.41 12.27
C VAL A 6 -8.60 -28.30 11.03
N LEU A 7 -8.62 -27.13 10.40
CA LEU A 7 -7.80 -26.84 9.22
C LEU A 7 -6.53 -26.09 9.62
N ALA A 8 -5.43 -26.38 8.91
CA ALA A 8 -4.12 -25.76 9.12
C ALA A 8 -3.61 -25.80 10.58
N GLU A 9 -4.05 -26.76 11.40
CA GLU A 9 -3.71 -26.82 12.83
C GLU A 9 -4.00 -25.51 13.59
N GLY A 10 -4.98 -24.71 13.14
CA GLY A 10 -5.27 -23.39 13.70
C GLY A 10 -4.32 -22.27 13.27
N ARG A 11 -3.43 -22.51 12.30
CA ARG A 11 -2.56 -21.51 11.67
C ARG A 11 -3.28 -20.76 10.55
N LEU A 12 -2.55 -19.93 9.81
CA LEU A 12 -3.07 -19.13 8.69
C LEU A 12 -3.67 -20.02 7.60
N LEU A 13 -5.00 -20.21 7.65
CA LEU A 13 -5.77 -21.08 6.77
C LEU A 13 -5.54 -20.78 5.29
N ASN A 14 -5.55 -19.51 4.90
CA ASN A 14 -5.42 -19.09 3.50
C ASN A 14 -4.06 -19.46 2.91
N LEU A 15 -2.99 -19.43 3.70
CA LEU A 15 -1.65 -19.88 3.28
C LEU A 15 -1.48 -21.39 3.43
N GLY A 16 -2.09 -21.99 4.46
CA GLY A 16 -1.88 -23.41 4.80
C GLY A 16 -2.78 -24.39 4.02
N CYS A 17 -3.97 -23.96 3.60
CA CYS A 17 -4.95 -24.78 2.89
C CYS A 17 -5.34 -24.22 1.51
N ALA A 18 -4.71 -23.12 1.09
CA ALA A 18 -4.82 -22.57 -0.25
C ALA A 18 -3.45 -21.97 -0.65
N THR A 19 -3.42 -20.93 -1.48
CA THR A 19 -2.19 -20.30 -1.99
C THR A 19 -1.99 -18.86 -1.49
N GLY A 20 -2.73 -18.46 -0.45
CA GLY A 20 -2.69 -17.11 0.10
C GLY A 20 -3.33 -16.08 -0.84
N HIS A 21 -2.77 -14.88 -0.84
CA HIS A 21 -3.29 -13.77 -1.62
C HIS A 21 -2.84 -13.86 -3.09
N PRO A 22 -3.72 -13.51 -4.06
CA PRO A 22 -3.35 -13.45 -5.47
C PRO A 22 -2.23 -12.45 -5.76
N SER A 23 -1.47 -12.69 -6.84
CA SER A 23 -0.29 -11.88 -7.18
C SER A 23 -0.57 -10.39 -7.32
N PHE A 24 -1.76 -10.00 -7.81
CA PHE A 24 -2.09 -8.58 -8.02
C PHE A 24 -2.13 -7.78 -6.70
N VAL A 25 -2.78 -8.29 -5.66
CA VAL A 25 -2.80 -7.59 -4.36
C VAL A 25 -1.44 -7.67 -3.67
N MET A 26 -0.71 -8.78 -3.85
CA MET A 26 0.64 -8.91 -3.32
C MET A 26 1.64 -7.97 -4.01
N SER A 27 1.40 -7.60 -5.28
CA SER A 27 2.19 -6.61 -6.00
C SER A 27 2.21 -5.26 -5.28
N SER A 28 1.06 -4.80 -4.77
CA SER A 28 0.98 -3.57 -3.97
C SER A 28 1.82 -3.67 -2.69
N SER A 29 1.70 -4.78 -1.96
CA SER A 29 2.47 -5.02 -0.74
C SER A 29 3.98 -5.10 -1.00
N PHE A 30 4.39 -5.81 -2.05
CA PHE A 30 5.81 -6.00 -2.37
C PHE A 30 6.45 -4.78 -3.03
N THR A 31 5.67 -3.93 -3.70
CA THR A 31 6.14 -2.60 -4.13
C THR A 31 6.51 -1.74 -2.92
N ASN A 32 5.63 -1.67 -1.91
CA ASN A 32 5.93 -0.97 -0.65
C ASN A 32 7.16 -1.55 0.06
N GLN A 33 7.29 -2.86 0.14
CA GLN A 33 8.48 -3.51 0.72
C GLN A 33 9.75 -3.12 -0.03
N THR A 34 9.73 -3.11 -1.37
CA THR A 34 10.89 -2.73 -2.17
C THR A 34 11.26 -1.27 -1.96
N LEU A 35 10.28 -0.36 -1.93
CA LEU A 35 10.52 1.06 -1.65
C LEU A 35 11.11 1.27 -0.24
N ALA A 36 10.60 0.57 0.76
CA ALA A 36 11.15 0.63 2.12
C ALA A 36 12.59 0.11 2.19
N GLN A 37 12.91 -0.97 1.48
CA GLN A 37 14.28 -1.49 1.41
C GLN A 37 15.22 -0.50 0.70
N LEU A 38 14.78 0.15 -0.38
CA LEU A 38 15.56 1.19 -1.06
C LEU A 38 15.81 2.40 -0.16
N GLU A 39 14.80 2.84 0.59
CA GLU A 39 14.90 3.96 1.53
C GLU A 39 15.90 3.66 2.64
N LEU A 40 15.77 2.50 3.30
CA LEU A 40 16.71 2.09 4.33
C LEU A 40 18.13 1.88 3.78
N HIS A 41 18.28 1.29 2.60
CA HIS A 41 19.59 1.07 2.01
C HIS A 41 20.32 2.39 1.69
N ARG A 42 19.58 3.39 1.19
CA ARG A 42 20.16 4.68 0.78
C ARG A 42 20.32 5.66 1.95
N ASN A 43 19.41 5.62 2.91
CA ASN A 43 19.26 6.65 3.94
C ASN A 43 19.31 6.11 5.37
N ALA A 44 19.84 4.90 5.63
CA ALA A 44 19.90 4.27 6.95
C ALA A 44 20.35 5.21 8.09
N GLY A 45 21.34 6.08 7.83
CA GLY A 45 21.87 7.02 8.82
C GLY A 45 20.92 8.14 9.24
N GLN A 46 19.80 8.33 8.54
CA GLN A 46 18.78 9.35 8.83
C GLN A 46 17.70 8.84 9.80
N TYR A 47 17.72 7.55 10.15
CA TYR A 47 16.68 6.91 10.95
C TYR A 47 17.20 6.53 12.34
N GLU A 48 16.39 6.82 13.36
CA GLU A 48 16.62 6.31 14.71
C GLU A 48 16.10 4.87 14.83
N LYS A 49 16.35 4.23 15.99
CA LYS A 49 15.77 2.92 16.34
C LYS A 49 14.29 3.06 16.73
N LYS A 50 13.45 3.43 15.76
CA LYS A 50 12.01 3.62 15.89
C LYS A 50 11.29 2.96 14.70
N VAL A 51 9.97 2.84 14.79
CA VAL A 51 9.14 2.36 13.69
C VAL A 51 8.68 3.56 12.87
N TYR A 52 8.81 3.45 11.55
CA TYR A 52 8.43 4.49 10.59
C TYR A 52 7.49 3.90 9.53
N THR A 53 6.70 4.77 8.91
CA THR A 53 5.88 4.46 7.74
C THR A 53 6.44 5.18 6.52
N LEU A 54 6.20 4.64 5.32
CA LEU A 54 6.52 5.35 4.09
C LEU A 54 5.67 6.63 3.97
N PRO A 55 6.22 7.71 3.38
CA PRO A 55 5.47 8.94 3.15
C PRO A 55 4.29 8.71 2.20
N LYS A 56 3.19 9.43 2.42
CA LYS A 56 1.92 9.31 1.67
C LYS A 56 2.08 9.39 0.15
N ARG A 57 3.05 10.19 -0.34
CA ARG A 57 3.35 10.30 -1.77
C ARG A 57 3.73 8.94 -2.38
N LEU A 58 4.52 8.13 -1.67
CA LEU A 58 4.91 6.80 -2.16
C LEU A 58 3.73 5.84 -2.12
N ASP A 59 2.85 5.93 -1.12
CA ASP A 59 1.63 5.12 -1.06
C ASP A 59 0.69 5.41 -2.25
N GLU A 60 0.50 6.69 -2.58
CA GLU A 60 -0.25 7.11 -3.78
C GLU A 60 0.44 6.66 -5.08
N GLU A 61 1.77 6.64 -5.13
CA GLU A 61 2.53 6.13 -6.27
C GLU A 61 2.35 4.63 -6.45
N VAL A 62 2.38 3.84 -5.37
CA VAL A 62 2.05 2.40 -5.42
C VAL A 62 0.64 2.20 -5.98
N ALA A 63 -0.35 2.95 -5.50
CA ALA A 63 -1.71 2.84 -6.03
C ALA A 63 -1.77 3.20 -7.52
N ARG A 64 -1.11 4.28 -7.94
CA ARG A 64 -1.09 4.75 -9.34
C ARG A 64 -0.51 3.70 -10.29
N LEU A 65 0.55 3.00 -9.89
CA LEU A 65 1.19 1.95 -10.70
C LEU A 65 0.26 0.77 -11.04
N HIS A 66 -0.81 0.56 -10.26
CA HIS A 66 -1.72 -0.56 -10.45
C HIS A 66 -3.00 -0.21 -11.26
N LEU A 67 -3.26 1.07 -11.52
CA LEU A 67 -4.51 1.53 -12.17
C LEU A 67 -4.66 1.04 -13.61
N ASP A 68 -3.60 1.14 -14.42
CA ASP A 68 -3.64 0.78 -15.84
C ASP A 68 -3.98 -0.70 -16.04
N LYS A 69 -3.49 -1.57 -15.15
CA LYS A 69 -3.78 -3.01 -15.19
C LYS A 69 -5.27 -3.31 -14.98
N LEU A 70 -5.98 -2.44 -14.25
CA LEU A 70 -7.41 -2.54 -14.01
C LEU A 70 -8.24 -1.78 -15.06
N GLY A 71 -7.60 -1.06 -15.99
CA GLY A 71 -8.28 -0.17 -16.93
C GLY A 71 -8.92 1.06 -16.26
N ALA A 72 -8.49 1.40 -15.04
CA ALA A 72 -9.01 2.53 -14.29
C ALA A 72 -8.44 3.85 -14.84
N LYS A 73 -9.31 4.84 -15.08
CA LYS A 73 -8.91 6.18 -15.55
C LYS A 73 -8.98 7.17 -14.40
N LEU A 74 -7.83 7.74 -14.04
CA LEU A 74 -7.75 8.75 -12.98
C LEU A 74 -7.98 10.14 -13.55
N THR A 75 -8.96 10.86 -13.01
CA THR A 75 -9.20 12.27 -13.36
C THR A 75 -8.06 13.15 -12.82
N ARG A 76 -7.56 14.06 -13.65
CA ARG A 76 -6.57 15.06 -13.23
C ARG A 76 -7.27 16.33 -12.75
N LEU A 77 -6.90 16.79 -11.55
CA LEU A 77 -7.36 18.09 -11.04
C LEU A 77 -6.80 19.22 -11.90
N THR A 78 -7.63 20.23 -12.17
CA THR A 78 -7.14 21.53 -12.64
C THR A 78 -6.48 22.28 -11.49
N GLU A 79 -5.59 23.23 -11.80
CA GLU A 79 -4.95 24.07 -10.77
C GLU A 79 -5.98 24.78 -9.88
N LYS A 80 -7.08 25.26 -10.47
CA LYS A 80 -8.18 25.90 -9.72
C LYS A 80 -8.84 24.96 -8.72
N GLN A 81 -9.10 23.71 -9.12
CA GLN A 81 -9.70 22.71 -8.22
C GLN A 81 -8.74 22.29 -7.11
N ALA A 82 -7.47 22.08 -7.46
CA ALA A 82 -6.43 21.70 -6.51
C ALA A 82 -6.24 22.80 -5.44
N ALA A 83 -6.14 24.07 -5.87
CA ALA A 83 -6.10 25.23 -4.98
C ALA A 83 -7.36 25.36 -4.12
N TYR A 84 -8.55 25.09 -4.68
CA TYR A 84 -9.81 25.17 -3.95
C TYR A 84 -9.89 24.21 -2.76
N ILE A 85 -9.33 23.00 -2.88
CA ILE A 85 -9.31 22.00 -1.81
C ILE A 85 -7.97 21.96 -1.04
N GLY A 86 -7.04 22.86 -1.37
CA GLY A 86 -5.75 22.99 -0.66
C GLY A 86 -4.79 21.82 -0.84
N VAL A 87 -4.75 21.20 -2.03
CA VAL A 87 -3.82 20.10 -2.35
C VAL A 87 -3.02 20.39 -3.62
N PRO A 88 -1.83 19.82 -3.82
CA PRO A 88 -1.13 19.87 -5.11
C PRO A 88 -1.87 19.04 -6.17
N VAL A 89 -1.73 19.41 -7.45
CA VAL A 89 -2.30 18.65 -8.57
C VAL A 89 -1.78 17.20 -8.61
N GLU A 90 -0.52 17.00 -8.21
CA GLU A 90 0.16 15.69 -8.21
C GLU A 90 0.08 14.96 -6.85
N GLY A 91 -0.66 15.52 -5.88
CA GLY A 91 -0.76 15.02 -4.52
C GLY A 91 0.40 15.41 -3.59
N PRO A 92 0.43 14.93 -2.34
CA PRO A 92 -0.56 14.05 -1.72
C PRO A 92 -1.95 14.68 -1.60
N TYR A 93 -2.98 13.88 -1.83
CA TYR A 93 -4.38 14.36 -1.95
C TYR A 93 -5.15 14.34 -0.63
N LYS A 94 -4.54 13.86 0.46
CA LYS A 94 -5.18 13.69 1.77
C LYS A 94 -4.24 14.07 2.91
N PRO A 95 -4.78 14.59 4.03
CA PRO A 95 -3.97 14.90 5.20
C PRO A 95 -3.41 13.64 5.85
N GLU A 96 -2.41 13.79 6.71
CA GLU A 96 -1.65 12.65 7.25
C GLU A 96 -2.51 11.67 8.06
N HIS A 97 -3.42 12.20 8.88
CA HIS A 97 -4.30 11.44 9.76
C HIS A 97 -5.55 10.84 9.05
N TYR A 98 -5.64 11.00 7.73
CA TYR A 98 -6.77 10.46 6.96
C TYR A 98 -6.74 8.93 6.95
N ARG A 99 -7.92 8.30 7.10
CA ARG A 99 -8.00 6.85 7.35
C ARG A 99 -8.00 5.96 6.12
N TYR A 100 -8.30 6.49 4.92
CA TYR A 100 -8.08 5.96 3.57
C TYR A 100 -8.59 6.96 2.54
#